data_AF-A0A7W5C3U0-F1
#
_entry.id   AF-A0A7W5C3U0-F1
#
_cell.length_a   1.000
_cell.length_b   1.000
_cell.length_c   1.000
_cell.angle_alpha   90.00
_cell.angle_beta   90.00
_cell.angle_gamma   90.00
#
_symmetry.space_group_name_H-M   'P 1'
#
loop_
_entity.id
_entity.type
_entity.pdbx_description
1 polymer ?
#
loop_
_entity_poly.entity_id
_entity_poly.type
_entity_poly.pdbx_seq_one_letter_code
_entity_poly.pdbx_strand_id
1 'polypeptide(L)'
;MLRFLLQCQGEDARHYEEWDSLLTWLDMAFPEDGNAEDGTGFIIAKREKEQDEATIREQFLNPPDQDEAYVNQVLYIMQNHPMIDQQILALERAAYIQAPDMDETIKNWLVTQQVHPVVQFKALQCLRKRGATGTITLERLGEATELDLEVIPLSMDEFPNPIIRILERTEQVAEVDDPTLPHFARELWKESLQFLYGTAAYHWMLRDDDDTVDYFAAALHLTLLLTVYGSANDDDIRDTYGITEGLRFRYEQACKALRQVAVLQQSGDEEPES
;
A
#
# COMPACT_ATOMS: atom_id res chain seq x y z
N MET A 1 -15.71 -23.92 9.25
CA MET A 1 -16.98 -23.17 9.31
C MET A 1 -17.66 -23.08 7.94
N LEU A 2 -16.96 -22.73 6.85
CA LEU A 2 -17.51 -22.78 5.48
C LEU A 2 -18.02 -24.17 5.06
N ARG A 3 -17.27 -25.25 5.35
CA ARG A 3 -17.73 -26.64 5.15
C ARG A 3 -19.00 -27.01 5.93
N PHE A 4 -19.30 -26.28 7.01
CA PHE A 4 -20.51 -26.49 7.82
C PHE A 4 -21.72 -25.77 7.22
N LEU A 5 -21.52 -24.61 6.58
CA LEU A 5 -22.56 -23.87 5.87
C LEU A 5 -23.04 -24.61 4.60
N LEU A 6 -22.13 -25.29 3.90
CA LEU A 6 -22.45 -26.19 2.77
C LEU A 6 -23.32 -27.41 3.17
N GLN A 7 -23.42 -27.73 4.45
CA GLN A 7 -24.28 -28.82 4.96
C GLN A 7 -25.67 -28.32 5.41
N CYS A 8 -25.91 -27.01 5.46
CA CYS A 8 -27.20 -26.42 5.82
C CYS A 8 -28.13 -26.36 4.59
N GLN A 9 -28.87 -27.45 4.33
CA GLN A 9 -29.92 -27.49 3.30
C GLN A 9 -31.05 -26.51 3.64
N GLY A 10 -31.06 -25.32 3.03
CA GLY A 10 -32.10 -24.32 3.28
C GLY A 10 -32.14 -23.07 2.40
N GLU A 11 -31.06 -22.66 1.72
CA GLU A 11 -31.07 -21.41 0.92
C GLU A 11 -30.49 -21.57 -0.51
N ASP A 12 -30.77 -20.56 -1.34
CA ASP A 12 -30.78 -20.52 -2.81
C ASP A 12 -29.53 -21.12 -3.50
N ALA A 13 -29.73 -21.81 -4.63
CA ALA A 13 -28.69 -22.58 -5.33
C ALA A 13 -27.49 -21.73 -5.80
N ARG A 14 -27.67 -20.41 -5.97
CA ARG A 14 -26.62 -19.47 -6.35
C ARG A 14 -25.62 -19.21 -5.23
N HIS A 15 -26.06 -19.19 -3.98
CA HIS A 15 -25.15 -19.05 -2.86
C HIS A 15 -24.20 -20.25 -2.79
N TYR A 16 -24.67 -21.46 -3.08
CA TYR A 16 -23.81 -22.65 -3.07
C TYR A 16 -22.65 -22.58 -4.07
N GLU A 17 -22.84 -21.99 -5.25
CA GLU A 17 -21.77 -21.79 -6.24
C GLU A 17 -20.75 -20.73 -5.78
N GLU A 18 -21.21 -19.67 -5.13
CA GLU A 18 -20.35 -18.63 -4.54
C GLU A 18 -19.54 -19.18 -3.36
N TRP A 19 -20.17 -19.96 -2.48
CA TRP A 19 -19.50 -20.63 -1.35
C TRP A 19 -18.51 -21.70 -1.81
N ASP A 20 -18.81 -22.45 -2.89
CA ASP A 20 -17.91 -23.45 -3.47
C ASP A 20 -16.70 -22.80 -4.17
N SER A 21 -16.92 -21.67 -4.85
CA SER A 21 -15.85 -20.86 -5.45
C SER A 21 -14.93 -20.26 -4.39
N LEU A 22 -15.51 -19.73 -3.30
CA LEU A 22 -14.75 -19.22 -2.15
C LEU A 22 -14.00 -20.33 -1.42
N LEU A 23 -14.60 -21.52 -1.26
CA LEU A 23 -13.96 -22.66 -0.61
C LEU A 23 -12.81 -23.21 -1.46
N THR A 24 -13.01 -23.33 -2.78
CA THR A 24 -11.97 -23.73 -3.74
C THR A 24 -10.82 -22.72 -3.72
N TRP A 25 -11.15 -21.42 -3.68
CA TRP A 25 -10.16 -20.36 -3.55
C TRP A 25 -9.40 -20.41 -2.22
N LEU A 26 -10.08 -20.73 -1.10
CA LEU A 26 -9.44 -20.87 0.21
C LEU A 26 -8.54 -22.11 0.29
N ASP A 27 -8.97 -23.25 -0.26
CA ASP A 27 -8.18 -24.48 -0.32
C ASP A 27 -6.95 -24.33 -1.27
N MET A 28 -7.03 -23.44 -2.27
CA MET A 28 -5.89 -23.06 -3.11
C MET A 28 -4.98 -21.98 -2.50
N ALA A 29 -5.53 -21.05 -1.71
CA ALA A 29 -4.79 -19.98 -1.05
C ALA A 29 -4.07 -20.44 0.22
N PHE A 30 -4.56 -21.52 0.85
CA PHE A 30 -4.00 -22.16 2.04
C PHE A 30 -4.00 -23.68 1.85
N PRO A 31 -3.08 -24.25 1.06
CA PRO A 31 -2.94 -25.70 1.00
C PRO A 31 -2.48 -26.20 2.38
N GLU A 32 -3.38 -26.81 3.16
CA GLU A 32 -2.96 -27.61 4.31
C GLU A 32 -2.09 -28.74 3.75
N ASP A 33 -0.81 -28.75 4.10
CA ASP A 33 0.14 -29.80 3.75
C ASP A 33 -0.46 -31.18 4.06
N GLY A 34 -0.89 -31.86 3.01
CA GLY A 34 -1.47 -33.19 3.09
C GLY A 34 -0.39 -34.20 3.49
N ASN A 35 -0.33 -34.54 4.77
CA ASN A 35 -0.09 -35.90 5.26
C ASN A 35 -0.39 -35.99 6.76
N ALA A 36 -1.68 -35.95 7.10
CA ALA A 36 -2.18 -36.31 8.41
C ALA A 36 -2.66 -37.77 8.44
N GLU A 37 -1.75 -38.73 8.26
CA GLU A 37 -1.95 -40.13 8.64
C GLU A 37 -0.61 -40.75 9.08
N ASP A 38 -0.16 -40.44 10.30
CA ASP A 38 0.18 -41.43 11.33
C ASP A 38 0.85 -40.79 12.56
N GLY A 39 0.39 -41.19 13.75
CA GLY A 39 1.23 -41.27 14.94
C GLY A 39 1.55 -39.96 15.68
N THR A 40 0.76 -39.69 16.73
CA THR A 40 1.20 -39.14 18.03
C THR A 40 2.69 -38.76 18.14
N GLY A 41 2.99 -37.48 17.99
CA GLY A 41 4.35 -36.96 18.11
C GLY A 41 4.37 -35.47 18.45
N PHE A 42 3.76 -35.08 19.57
CA PHE A 42 4.11 -33.83 20.26
C PHE A 42 5.60 -33.90 20.64
N ILE A 43 6.49 -33.53 19.72
CA ILE A 43 7.89 -33.26 20.06
C ILE A 43 7.96 -31.80 20.51
N ILE A 44 7.66 -31.61 21.79
CA ILE A 44 8.24 -30.53 22.58
C ILE A 44 9.74 -30.82 22.65
N ALA A 45 10.54 -30.08 21.87
CA ALA A 45 11.88 -29.58 22.20
C ALA A 45 12.64 -29.26 20.91
N LYS A 46 12.98 -27.97 20.69
CA LYS A 46 14.28 -27.40 21.08
C LYS A 46 14.41 -25.96 20.55
N ARG A 47 14.50 -25.00 21.47
CA ARG A 47 15.10 -23.66 21.26
C ARG A 47 14.37 -22.78 20.24
N GLU A 48 13.24 -22.21 20.67
CA GLU A 48 12.78 -20.93 20.15
C GLU A 48 13.88 -19.89 20.44
N LYS A 49 14.77 -19.69 19.46
CA LYS A 49 15.22 -18.33 19.21
C LYS A 49 13.97 -17.60 18.75
N GLU A 50 13.69 -16.44 19.33
CA GLU A 50 12.78 -15.45 18.76
C GLU A 50 13.09 -15.37 17.25
N GLN A 51 12.32 -16.07 16.43
CA GLN A 51 12.39 -15.89 15.00
C GLN A 51 11.76 -14.53 14.77
N ASP A 52 12.57 -13.62 14.25
CA ASP A 52 12.14 -12.29 13.86
C ASP A 52 10.91 -12.39 12.95
N GLU A 53 9.87 -11.59 13.22
CA GLU A 53 8.62 -11.56 12.46
C GLU A 53 8.90 -11.40 10.95
N ALA A 54 9.94 -10.62 10.62
CA ALA A 54 10.41 -10.43 9.25
C ALA A 54 10.83 -11.75 8.57
N THR A 55 11.47 -12.67 9.31
CA THR A 55 11.91 -13.96 8.78
C THR A 55 10.71 -14.87 8.49
N ILE A 56 9.70 -14.85 9.36
CA ILE A 56 8.47 -15.64 9.16
C ILE A 56 7.71 -15.11 7.95
N ARG A 57 7.60 -13.78 7.82
CA ARG A 57 6.95 -13.14 6.67
C ARG A 57 7.65 -13.49 5.36
N GLU A 58 8.97 -13.45 5.32
CA GLU A 58 9.74 -13.83 4.13
C GLU A 58 9.49 -15.29 3.73
N GLN A 59 9.48 -16.23 4.68
CA GLN A 59 9.19 -17.64 4.40
C GLN A 59 7.79 -17.84 3.81
N PHE A 60 6.81 -17.08 4.28
CA PHE A 60 5.45 -17.13 3.74
C PHE A 60 5.35 -16.57 2.32
N LEU A 61 6.14 -15.54 1.99
CA LEU A 61 6.16 -14.91 0.67
C LEU A 61 7.01 -15.67 -0.35
N ASN A 62 7.93 -16.51 0.10
CA ASN A 62 8.90 -17.24 -0.72
C ASN A 62 8.81 -18.76 -0.49
N PRO A 63 7.77 -19.43 -1.01
CA PRO A 63 7.67 -20.89 -0.92
C PRO A 63 8.83 -21.57 -1.67
N PRO A 64 9.33 -22.72 -1.18
CA PRO A 64 10.49 -23.41 -1.78
C PRO A 64 10.19 -23.98 -3.19
N ASP A 65 8.94 -24.38 -3.43
CA ASP A 65 8.47 -24.89 -4.72
C ASP A 65 7.81 -23.75 -5.52
N GLN A 66 8.59 -23.07 -6.35
CA GLN A 66 8.12 -22.06 -7.32
C GLN A 66 8.01 -22.69 -8.71
N ASP A 67 6.99 -23.53 -8.91
CA ASP A 67 6.75 -24.10 -10.23
C ASP A 67 6.09 -23.11 -11.20
N GLU A 68 6.01 -23.49 -12.48
CA GLU A 68 5.41 -22.64 -13.52
C GLU A 68 3.94 -22.32 -13.22
N ALA A 69 3.22 -23.23 -12.55
CA ALA A 69 1.83 -23.00 -12.17
C ALA A 69 1.71 -21.89 -11.11
N TYR A 70 2.57 -21.90 -10.09
CA TYR A 70 2.65 -20.87 -9.08
C TYR A 70 2.99 -19.50 -9.67
N VAL A 71 3.99 -19.43 -10.56
CA VAL A 71 4.35 -18.18 -11.23
C VAL A 71 3.17 -17.61 -12.01
N ASN A 72 2.49 -18.46 -12.79
CA ASN A 72 1.30 -18.06 -13.55
C ASN A 72 0.15 -17.61 -12.65
N GLN A 73 -0.05 -18.26 -11.50
CA GLN A 73 -1.06 -17.88 -10.53
C GLN A 73 -0.77 -16.49 -9.94
N VAL A 74 0.47 -16.22 -9.53
CA VAL A 74 0.87 -14.92 -9.00
C VAL A 74 0.68 -13.81 -10.03
N LEU A 75 1.09 -14.04 -11.28
CA LEU A 75 0.87 -13.10 -12.38
C LEU A 75 -0.63 -12.84 -12.62
N TYR A 76 -1.45 -13.89 -12.62
CA TYR A 76 -2.88 -13.77 -12.80
C TYR A 76 -3.54 -12.92 -11.71
N ILE A 77 -3.22 -13.20 -10.44
CA ILE A 77 -3.76 -12.45 -9.28
C ILE A 77 -3.34 -10.99 -9.36
N MET A 78 -2.04 -10.73 -9.58
CA MET A 78 -1.50 -9.37 -9.70
C MET A 78 -2.25 -8.53 -10.74
N GLN A 79 -2.55 -9.12 -11.90
CA GLN A 79 -3.11 -8.37 -13.04
C GLN A 79 -4.63 -8.27 -13.03
N ASN A 80 -5.33 -9.27 -12.48
CA ASN A 80 -6.77 -9.43 -12.73
C ASN A 80 -7.62 -9.49 -11.45
N HIS A 81 -7.02 -9.61 -10.27
CA HIS A 81 -7.82 -9.75 -9.05
C HIS A 81 -8.59 -8.46 -8.76
N PRO A 82 -9.89 -8.50 -8.43
CA PRO A 82 -10.69 -7.28 -8.20
C PRO A 82 -10.29 -6.52 -6.92
N MET A 83 -9.81 -7.23 -5.90
CA MET A 83 -9.37 -6.62 -4.64
C MET A 83 -7.90 -6.16 -4.71
N ILE A 84 -7.66 -4.89 -4.40
CA ILE A 84 -6.34 -4.25 -4.35
C ILE A 84 -5.38 -5.00 -3.43
N ASP A 85 -5.81 -5.38 -2.22
CA ASP A 85 -4.96 -6.08 -1.25
C ASP A 85 -4.39 -7.40 -1.79
N GLN A 86 -5.17 -8.12 -2.60
CA GLN A 86 -4.71 -9.37 -3.20
C GLN A 86 -3.71 -9.11 -4.33
N GLN A 87 -3.89 -8.03 -5.11
CA GLN A 87 -2.89 -7.60 -6.08
C GLN A 87 -1.57 -7.20 -5.39
N ILE A 88 -1.65 -6.48 -4.27
CA ILE A 88 -0.48 -6.10 -3.47
C ILE A 88 0.21 -7.34 -2.89
N LEU A 89 -0.53 -8.28 -2.32
CA LEU A 89 0.03 -9.54 -1.82
C LEU A 89 0.73 -10.35 -2.93
N ALA A 90 0.13 -10.40 -4.11
CA ALA A 90 0.75 -11.04 -5.27
C ALA A 90 2.06 -10.34 -5.68
N LEU A 91 2.12 -9.00 -5.63
CA LEU A 91 3.35 -8.24 -5.87
C LEU A 91 4.43 -8.50 -4.80
N GLU A 92 4.03 -8.66 -3.54
CA GLU A 92 4.96 -9.03 -2.46
C GLU A 92 5.58 -10.41 -2.69
N ARG A 93 4.79 -11.39 -3.16
CA ARG A 93 5.27 -12.72 -3.57
C ARG A 93 6.16 -12.64 -4.82
N ALA A 94 5.75 -11.86 -5.81
CA ALA A 94 6.49 -11.67 -7.06
C ALA A 94 7.90 -11.13 -6.83
N ALA A 95 8.16 -10.40 -5.74
CA ALA A 95 9.50 -9.94 -5.39
C ALA A 95 10.51 -11.08 -5.16
N TYR A 96 10.05 -12.29 -4.81
CA TYR A 96 10.88 -13.46 -4.52
C TYR A 96 10.97 -14.48 -5.65
N ILE A 97 10.14 -14.33 -6.70
CA ILE A 97 10.07 -15.28 -7.81
C ILE A 97 11.30 -15.17 -8.73
N GLN A 98 12.01 -16.27 -8.99
CA GLN A 98 13.20 -16.25 -9.86
C GLN A 98 12.88 -16.52 -11.35
N ALA A 99 11.81 -15.90 -11.86
CA ALA A 99 11.42 -15.99 -13.27
C ALA A 99 12.03 -14.83 -14.09
N PRO A 100 12.71 -15.11 -15.21
CA PRO A 100 13.47 -14.12 -15.97
C PRO A 100 12.61 -13.07 -16.69
N ASP A 101 11.34 -13.38 -16.95
CA ASP A 101 10.36 -12.54 -17.66
C ASP A 101 9.43 -11.74 -16.73
N MET A 102 9.54 -11.94 -15.41
CA MET A 102 8.68 -11.29 -14.42
C MET A 102 8.80 -9.76 -14.47
N ASP A 103 10.02 -9.21 -14.53
CA ASP A 103 10.26 -7.77 -14.53
C ASP A 103 9.59 -7.09 -15.73
N GLU A 104 9.79 -7.64 -16.93
CA GLU A 104 9.21 -7.11 -18.16
C GLU A 104 7.69 -7.30 -18.18
N THR A 105 7.17 -8.37 -17.59
CA THR A 105 5.73 -8.57 -17.45
C THR A 105 5.10 -7.51 -16.54
N ILE A 106 5.71 -7.21 -15.39
CA ILE A 106 5.23 -6.16 -14.47
C ILE A 106 5.30 -4.79 -15.15
N LYS A 107 6.42 -4.45 -15.81
CA LYS A 107 6.56 -3.17 -16.53
C LYS A 107 5.49 -3.00 -17.61
N ASN A 108 5.31 -4.03 -18.46
CA ASN A 108 4.32 -3.99 -19.53
C ASN A 108 2.89 -3.84 -18.98
N TRP A 109 2.56 -4.55 -17.89
CA TRP A 109 1.27 -4.43 -17.23
C TRP A 109 1.02 -3.00 -16.72
N LEU A 110 2.00 -2.39 -16.05
CA LEU A 110 1.88 -1.02 -15.54
C LEU A 110 1.65 0.03 -16.63
N VAL A 111 2.20 -0.17 -17.82
CA VAL A 111 2.09 0.78 -18.94
C VAL A 111 0.83 0.55 -19.78
N THR A 112 0.34 -0.68 -19.87
CA THR A 112 -0.76 -1.04 -20.78
C THR A 112 -2.14 -1.04 -20.13
N GLN A 113 -2.21 -1.19 -18.80
CA GLN A 113 -3.47 -1.21 -18.07
C GLN A 113 -3.63 0.02 -17.17
N GLN A 114 -4.88 0.38 -16.89
CA GLN A 114 -5.20 1.37 -15.87
C GLN A 114 -5.08 0.74 -14.48
N VAL A 115 -3.88 0.84 -13.90
CA VAL A 115 -3.58 0.29 -12.58
C VAL A 115 -3.78 1.35 -11.50
N HIS A 116 -4.39 0.98 -10.37
CA HIS A 116 -4.60 1.87 -9.22
C HIS A 116 -3.26 2.44 -8.69
N PRO A 117 -3.15 3.73 -8.29
CA PRO A 117 -1.87 4.34 -7.92
C PRO A 117 -1.10 3.65 -6.80
N VAL A 118 -1.80 3.09 -5.80
CA VAL A 118 -1.20 2.30 -4.71
C VAL A 118 -0.57 1.02 -5.26
N VAL A 119 -1.29 0.32 -6.13
CA VAL A 119 -0.81 -0.91 -6.77
C VAL A 119 0.37 -0.61 -7.69
N GLN A 120 0.32 0.50 -8.44
CA GLN A 120 1.46 0.99 -9.22
C GLN A 120 2.68 1.20 -8.32
N PHE A 121 2.54 1.89 -7.19
CA PHE A 121 3.67 2.12 -6.28
C PHE A 121 4.23 0.82 -5.70
N LYS A 122 3.37 -0.13 -5.32
CA LYS A 122 3.80 -1.47 -4.87
C LYS A 122 4.51 -2.27 -5.95
N ALA A 123 4.10 -2.14 -7.20
CA ALA A 123 4.77 -2.77 -8.33
C ALA A 123 6.15 -2.16 -8.60
N LEU A 124 6.30 -0.84 -8.47
CA LEU A 124 7.60 -0.17 -8.53
C LEU A 124 8.53 -0.64 -7.40
N GLN A 125 8.02 -0.78 -6.18
CA GLN A 125 8.78 -1.35 -5.06
C GLN A 125 9.19 -2.81 -5.34
N CYS A 126 8.29 -3.61 -5.93
CA CYS A 126 8.59 -4.98 -6.35
C CYS A 126 9.72 -5.01 -7.38
N LEU A 127 9.64 -4.20 -8.43
CA LEU A 127 10.68 -4.07 -9.45
C LEU A 127 12.04 -3.68 -8.84
N ARG A 128 12.07 -2.69 -7.93
CA ARG A 128 13.30 -2.31 -7.24
C ARG A 128 13.87 -3.45 -6.39
N LYS A 129 13.03 -4.16 -5.62
CA LYS A 129 13.48 -5.31 -4.81
C LYS A 129 14.08 -6.43 -5.66
N ARG A 130 13.57 -6.60 -6.88
CA ARG A 130 14.05 -7.58 -7.87
C ARG A 130 15.33 -7.12 -8.60
N GLY A 131 15.76 -5.87 -8.40
CA GLY A 131 16.95 -5.30 -9.03
C GLY A 131 16.73 -4.80 -10.45
N ALA A 132 15.48 -4.52 -10.82
CA ALA A 132 15.16 -3.90 -12.11
C ALA A 132 15.80 -2.50 -12.20
N THR A 133 16.22 -2.12 -13.40
CA THR A 133 16.89 -0.86 -13.69
C THR A 133 16.21 -0.11 -14.84
N GLY A 134 16.45 1.20 -14.92
CA GLY A 134 15.95 2.08 -15.97
C GLY A 134 14.73 2.90 -15.55
N THR A 135 14.14 3.59 -16.53
CA THR A 135 12.98 4.46 -16.29
C THR A 135 11.68 3.84 -16.80
N ILE A 136 10.57 4.19 -16.15
CA ILE A 136 9.21 3.87 -16.57
C ILE A 136 8.36 5.14 -16.55
N THR A 137 7.52 5.32 -17.56
CA THR A 137 6.57 6.42 -17.62
C THR A 137 5.17 5.91 -17.30
N LEU A 138 4.54 6.46 -16.26
CA LEU A 138 3.19 6.08 -15.82
C LEU A 138 2.27 7.30 -15.75
N GLU A 139 0.98 7.10 -15.99
CA GLU A 139 -0.03 8.09 -15.68
C GLU A 139 -0.39 8.00 -14.19
N ARG A 140 -0.20 9.11 -13.47
CA ARG A 140 -0.45 9.23 -12.02
C ARG A 140 -1.20 10.52 -11.77
N LEU A 141 -2.38 10.44 -11.14
CA LEU A 141 -3.22 11.61 -10.84
C LEU A 141 -3.50 12.54 -12.05
N GLY A 142 -3.57 11.99 -13.27
CA GLY A 142 -3.83 12.74 -14.50
C GLY A 142 -2.60 13.39 -15.13
N GLU A 143 -1.39 13.05 -14.69
CA GLU A 143 -0.13 13.50 -15.27
C GLU A 143 0.80 12.33 -15.63
N ALA A 144 1.56 12.51 -16.71
CA ALA A 144 2.59 11.56 -17.10
C ALA A 144 3.85 11.80 -16.26
N THR A 145 4.26 10.78 -15.52
CA THR A 145 5.39 10.82 -14.60
C THR A 145 6.46 9.83 -15.05
N GLU A 146 7.70 10.30 -15.20
CA GLU A 146 8.87 9.44 -15.42
C GLU A 146 9.51 9.07 -14.07
N LEU A 147 9.73 7.77 -13.85
CA LEU A 147 10.19 7.21 -12.58
C LEU A 147 11.43 6.35 -12.82
N ASP A 148 12.45 6.56 -12.00
CA ASP A 148 13.69 5.77 -11.97
C ASP A 148 13.50 4.58 -11.00
N LEU A 149 13.65 3.36 -11.51
CA LEU A 149 13.36 2.13 -10.77
C LEU A 149 14.37 1.87 -9.65
N GLU A 150 15.57 2.41 -9.75
CA GLU A 150 16.65 2.19 -8.79
C GLU A 150 16.45 2.96 -7.48
N VAL A 151 15.66 4.05 -7.51
CA VAL A 151 15.51 5.00 -6.39
C VAL A 151 14.12 4.99 -5.73
N ILE A 152 13.25 4.05 -6.11
CA ILE A 152 11.88 3.92 -5.58
C ILE A 152 11.89 3.55 -4.09
N PRO A 153 11.56 4.42 -3.11
CA PRO A 153 11.72 4.13 -1.68
C PRO A 153 11.02 2.82 -1.27
N LEU A 154 11.74 1.92 -0.59
CA LEU A 154 11.19 0.64 -0.10
C LEU A 154 10.54 0.78 1.29
N SER A 155 10.96 1.79 2.04
CA SER A 155 10.50 2.10 3.39
C SER A 155 10.51 3.61 3.63
N MET A 156 9.89 4.08 4.73
CA MET A 156 9.75 5.50 5.02
C MET A 156 11.09 6.22 5.21
N ASP A 157 12.08 5.54 5.75
CA ASP A 157 13.44 6.05 5.99
C ASP A 157 14.26 6.22 4.69
N GLU A 158 13.83 5.62 3.59
CA GLU A 158 14.46 5.81 2.28
C GLU A 158 13.93 7.05 1.52
N PHE A 159 12.88 7.72 2.04
CA PHE A 159 12.41 8.96 1.43
C PHE A 159 13.39 10.12 1.69
N PRO A 160 13.45 11.11 0.77
CA PRO A 160 14.27 12.30 0.98
C PRO A 160 13.90 13.07 2.25
N ASN A 161 14.90 13.71 2.87
CA ASN A 161 14.74 14.42 4.14
C ASN A 161 13.57 15.42 4.20
N PRO A 162 13.26 16.24 3.17
CA PRO A 162 12.09 17.12 3.22
C PRO A 162 10.76 16.39 3.45
N ILE A 163 10.60 15.18 2.88
CA ILE A 163 9.41 14.33 3.07
C ILE A 163 9.29 13.86 4.52
N ILE A 164 10.42 13.51 5.13
CA ILE A 164 10.48 13.07 6.53
C ILE A 164 10.16 14.25 7.46
N ARG A 165 10.75 15.42 7.20
CA ARG A 165 10.52 16.65 7.99
C ARG A 165 9.06 17.09 8.00
N ILE A 166 8.33 16.95 6.90
CA ILE A 166 6.89 17.25 6.84
C ILE A 166 6.12 16.39 7.85
N LEU A 167 6.40 15.09 7.90
CA LEU A 167 5.78 14.18 8.86
C LEU A 167 6.16 14.54 10.29
N GLU A 168 7.46 14.68 10.58
CA GLU A 168 7.95 15.01 11.93
C GLU A 168 7.34 16.30 12.45
N ARG A 169 7.24 17.33 11.58
CA ARG A 169 6.62 18.61 11.92
C ARG A 169 5.14 18.46 12.24
N THR A 170 4.43 17.60 11.48
CA THR A 170 3.02 17.31 11.72
C THR A 170 2.81 16.55 13.02
N GLU A 171 3.61 15.50 13.28
CA GLU A 171 3.55 14.70 14.50
C GLU A 171 3.80 15.55 15.74
N GLN A 172 4.82 16.41 15.71
CA GLN A 172 5.16 17.30 16.82
C GLN A 172 4.00 18.22 17.22
N VAL A 173 3.28 18.77 16.23
CA VAL A 173 2.17 19.68 16.49
C VAL A 173 0.93 18.88 16.93
N ALA A 174 0.60 17.80 16.22
CA ALA A 174 -0.59 17.00 16.49
C ALA A 174 -0.53 16.30 17.87
N GLU A 175 0.66 15.93 18.36
CA GLU A 175 0.84 15.33 19.69
C GLU A 175 0.39 16.27 20.83
N VAL A 176 0.49 17.59 20.64
CA VAL A 176 0.03 18.59 21.61
C VAL A 176 -1.49 18.57 21.75
N ASP A 177 -2.19 18.33 20.64
CA ASP A 177 -3.65 18.30 20.58
C ASP A 177 -4.20 16.95 21.07
N ASP A 178 -3.66 15.84 20.57
CA ASP A 178 -4.02 14.48 20.97
C ASP A 178 -2.83 13.51 20.75
N PRO A 179 -2.38 12.77 21.79
CA PRO A 179 -1.20 11.90 21.72
C PRO A 179 -1.39 10.68 20.80
N THR A 180 -2.60 10.39 20.32
CA THR A 180 -2.87 9.30 19.36
C THR A 180 -2.68 9.73 17.91
N LEU A 181 -2.82 11.03 17.61
CA LEU A 181 -2.76 11.56 16.25
C LEU A 181 -1.44 11.32 15.52
N PRO A 182 -0.25 11.34 16.15
CA PRO A 182 1.01 11.06 15.45
C PRO A 182 1.02 9.70 14.74
N HIS A 183 0.40 8.68 15.32
CA HIS A 183 0.30 7.36 14.68
C HIS A 183 -0.57 7.42 13.42
N PHE A 184 -1.72 8.09 13.47
CA PHE A 184 -2.60 8.26 12.31
C PHE A 184 -1.97 9.15 11.24
N ALA A 185 -1.24 10.21 11.63
CA ALA A 185 -0.51 11.07 10.71
C ALA A 185 0.51 10.27 9.89
N ARG A 186 1.23 9.35 10.54
CA ARG A 186 2.22 8.48 9.89
C ARG A 186 1.60 7.54 8.87
N GLU A 187 0.48 6.90 9.20
CA GLU A 187 -0.20 5.99 8.26
C GLU A 187 -0.82 6.77 7.10
N LEU A 188 -1.53 7.86 7.38
CA LEU A 188 -2.08 8.75 6.34
C LEU A 188 -0.98 9.26 5.41
N TRP A 189 0.19 9.61 5.95
CA TRP A 189 1.31 10.09 5.15
C TRP A 189 1.91 9.00 4.27
N LYS A 190 2.16 7.81 4.84
CA LYS A 190 2.64 6.64 4.10
C LYS A 190 1.74 6.35 2.92
N GLU A 191 0.44 6.29 3.13
CA GLU A 191 -0.52 6.05 2.06
C GLU A 191 -0.53 7.19 1.06
N SER A 192 -0.51 8.44 1.52
CA SER A 192 -0.54 9.60 0.64
C SER A 192 0.65 9.64 -0.31
N LEU A 193 1.85 9.29 0.18
CA LEU A 193 3.05 9.19 -0.64
C LEU A 193 2.92 8.14 -1.74
N GLN A 194 2.17 7.05 -1.53
CA GLN A 194 1.96 6.03 -2.57
C GLN A 194 1.15 6.56 -3.76
N PHE A 195 0.31 7.59 -3.56
CA PHE A 195 -0.36 8.30 -4.65
C PHE A 195 0.52 9.39 -5.23
N LEU A 196 1.14 10.19 -4.38
CA LEU A 196 1.89 11.37 -4.79
C LEU A 196 3.25 11.06 -5.39
N TYR A 197 3.84 9.89 -5.16
CA TYR A 197 5.22 9.62 -5.59
C TYR A 197 5.45 9.92 -7.08
N GLY A 198 6.50 10.72 -7.34
CA GLY A 198 6.88 11.21 -8.67
C GLY A 198 6.00 12.31 -9.26
N THR A 199 4.86 12.64 -8.64
CA THR A 199 3.99 13.69 -9.15
C THR A 199 4.62 15.09 -9.05
N ALA A 200 4.05 16.09 -9.73
CA ALA A 200 4.45 17.48 -9.57
C ALA A 200 4.36 17.94 -8.10
N ALA A 201 3.32 17.50 -7.38
CA ALA A 201 3.18 17.78 -5.94
C ALA A 201 4.33 17.15 -5.13
N TYR A 202 4.73 15.91 -5.44
CA TYR A 202 5.88 15.27 -4.81
C TYR A 202 7.18 16.01 -5.06
N HIS A 203 7.44 16.41 -6.30
CA HIS A 203 8.61 17.22 -6.63
C HIS A 203 8.63 18.59 -5.94
N TRP A 204 7.47 19.17 -5.64
CA TRP A 204 7.40 20.40 -4.84
C TRP A 204 7.79 20.15 -3.39
N MET A 205 7.40 19.02 -2.81
CA MET A 205 7.79 18.65 -1.44
C MET A 205 9.30 18.43 -1.30
N LEU A 206 10.01 18.10 -2.38
CA LEU A 206 11.47 17.93 -2.36
C LEU A 206 12.24 19.25 -2.23
N ARG A 207 11.58 20.40 -2.24
CA ARG A 207 12.23 21.68 -1.96
C ARG A 207 12.59 21.75 -0.48
N ASP A 208 13.88 21.80 -0.19
CA ASP A 208 14.40 21.85 1.18
C ASP A 208 14.40 23.30 1.70
N ASP A 209 13.21 23.87 1.84
CA ASP A 209 12.98 25.15 2.51
C ASP A 209 11.90 25.02 3.58
N ASP A 210 12.06 25.80 4.66
CA ASP A 210 11.20 25.69 5.85
C ASP A 210 9.75 26.05 5.54
N ASP A 211 9.50 27.03 4.67
CA ASP A 211 8.16 27.40 4.23
C ASP A 211 7.44 26.19 3.61
N THR A 212 8.14 25.42 2.74
CA THR A 212 7.61 24.21 2.11
C THR A 212 7.24 23.14 3.13
N VAL A 213 8.10 22.92 4.11
CA VAL A 213 7.80 21.97 5.19
C VAL A 213 6.57 22.42 5.97
N ASP A 214 6.48 23.70 6.35
CA ASP A 214 5.39 24.20 7.18
C ASP A 214 4.03 24.14 6.47
N TYR A 215 3.93 24.56 5.20
CA TYR A 215 2.62 24.53 4.53
C TYR A 215 2.17 23.12 4.14
N PHE A 216 3.09 22.18 3.88
CA PHE A 216 2.71 20.78 3.67
C PHE A 216 2.36 20.07 4.99
N ALA A 217 3.07 20.36 6.08
CA ALA A 217 2.73 19.83 7.40
C ALA A 217 1.37 20.35 7.88
N ALA A 218 1.09 21.65 7.69
CA ALA A 218 -0.22 22.22 7.96
C ALA A 218 -1.33 21.56 7.12
N ALA A 219 -1.07 21.28 5.84
CA ALA A 219 -2.03 20.62 4.96
C ALA A 219 -2.28 19.17 5.39
N LEU A 220 -1.24 18.43 5.79
CA LEU A 220 -1.36 17.08 6.32
C LEU A 220 -2.14 17.08 7.64
N HIS A 221 -1.89 18.04 8.53
CA HIS A 221 -2.63 18.17 9.78
C HIS A 221 -4.13 18.45 9.51
N LEU A 222 -4.45 19.35 8.58
CA LEU A 222 -5.83 19.60 8.18
C LEU A 222 -6.50 18.33 7.65
N THR A 223 -5.86 17.62 6.73
CA THR A 223 -6.41 16.36 6.19
C THR A 223 -6.58 15.32 7.28
N LEU A 224 -5.63 15.20 8.20
CA LEU A 224 -5.72 14.29 9.35
C LEU A 224 -6.94 14.56 10.21
N LEU A 225 -7.17 15.81 10.64
CA LEU A 225 -8.31 16.16 11.48
C LEU A 225 -9.65 15.95 10.76
N LEU A 226 -9.70 16.27 9.45
CA LEU A 226 -10.88 16.00 8.64
C LEU A 226 -11.17 14.49 8.51
N THR A 227 -10.14 13.66 8.36
CA THR A 227 -10.30 12.20 8.26
C THR A 227 -10.70 11.58 9.60
N VAL A 228 -10.07 11.99 10.71
CA VAL A 228 -10.29 11.39 12.03
C VAL A 228 -11.57 11.91 12.70
N TYR A 229 -11.82 13.22 12.64
CA TYR A 229 -12.91 13.86 13.37
C TYR A 229 -14.03 14.40 12.48
N GLY A 230 -13.89 14.34 11.14
CA GLY A 230 -14.88 14.86 10.20
C GLY A 230 -14.94 16.39 10.13
N SER A 231 -14.13 17.10 10.91
CA SER A 231 -14.11 18.57 10.98
C SER A 231 -12.77 19.09 11.48
N ALA A 232 -12.42 20.30 11.08
CA ALA A 232 -11.18 20.97 11.47
C ALA A 232 -11.35 22.49 11.35
N ASN A 233 -10.63 23.26 12.18
CA ASN A 233 -10.55 24.72 12.03
C ASN A 233 -9.30 25.09 11.22
N ASP A 234 -9.50 25.44 9.95
CA ASP A 234 -8.43 25.79 9.01
C ASP A 234 -7.61 27.00 9.48
N ASP A 235 -8.26 28.01 10.08
CA ASP A 235 -7.58 29.23 10.54
C ASP A 235 -6.65 28.93 11.73
N ASP A 236 -7.10 28.12 12.70
CA ASP A 236 -6.27 27.73 13.85
C ASP A 236 -5.04 26.90 13.41
N ILE A 237 -5.22 26.02 12.43
CA ILE A 237 -4.11 25.24 11.86
C ILE A 237 -3.12 26.18 11.18
N ARG A 238 -3.59 27.08 10.31
CA ARG A 238 -2.73 28.03 9.62
C ARG A 238 -1.92 28.89 10.59
N ASP A 239 -2.55 29.37 11.66
CA ASP A 239 -1.88 30.16 12.70
C ASP A 239 -0.81 29.32 13.44
N THR A 240 -1.11 28.05 13.74
CA THR A 240 -0.18 27.14 14.42
C THR A 240 1.10 26.87 13.63
N TYR A 241 0.99 26.77 12.30
CA TYR A 241 2.14 26.56 11.41
C TYR A 241 2.71 27.87 10.86
N GLY A 242 2.23 29.04 11.29
CA GLY A 242 2.74 30.33 10.84
C GLY A 242 2.47 30.66 9.36
N ILE A 243 1.37 30.15 8.80
CA ILE A 243 1.00 30.33 7.39
C ILE A 243 0.51 31.76 7.15
N THR A 244 1.46 32.64 6.84
CA THR A 244 1.21 34.03 6.47
C THR A 244 0.46 34.17 5.15
N GLU A 245 -0.07 35.37 4.86
CA GLU A 245 -0.78 35.68 3.61
C GLU A 245 0.08 35.41 2.36
N GLY A 246 1.40 35.56 2.45
CA GLY A 246 2.32 35.24 1.34
C GLY A 246 2.43 33.75 1.03
N LEU A 247 2.11 32.87 1.99
CA LEU A 247 2.15 31.42 1.86
C LEU A 247 0.78 30.79 1.57
N ARG A 248 -0.30 31.56 1.75
CA ARG A 248 -1.70 31.09 1.64
C ARG A 248 -1.98 30.32 0.36
N PHE A 249 -1.56 30.85 -0.79
CA PHE A 249 -1.78 30.18 -2.07
C PHE A 249 -1.08 28.82 -2.14
N ARG A 250 0.16 28.71 -1.63
CA ARG A 250 0.92 27.44 -1.63
C ARG A 250 0.30 26.42 -0.68
N TYR A 251 -0.14 26.87 0.49
CA TYR A 251 -0.90 26.09 1.45
C TYR A 251 -2.18 25.52 0.81
N GLU A 252 -2.97 26.36 0.13
CA GLU A 252 -4.20 25.90 -0.54
C GLU A 252 -3.93 24.85 -1.63
N GLN A 253 -2.81 24.97 -2.36
CA GLN A 253 -2.39 23.94 -3.33
C GLN A 253 -2.00 22.63 -2.63
N ALA A 254 -1.26 22.69 -1.52
CA ALA A 254 -0.90 21.51 -0.74
C ALA A 254 -2.15 20.80 -0.18
N CYS A 255 -3.10 21.56 0.38
CA CYS A 255 -4.38 21.03 0.85
C CYS A 255 -5.19 20.40 -0.29
N LYS A 256 -5.18 21.00 -1.48
CA LYS A 256 -5.86 20.41 -2.65
C LYS A 256 -5.24 19.07 -3.05
N ALA A 257 -3.91 18.97 -3.08
CA ALA A 257 -3.22 17.73 -3.41
C ALA A 257 -3.55 16.60 -2.42
N LEU A 258 -3.47 16.88 -1.11
CA LEU A 258 -3.76 15.87 -0.08
C LEU A 258 -5.24 15.49 -0.01
N ARG A 259 -6.16 16.43 -0.21
CA ARG A 259 -7.60 16.10 -0.30
C ARG A 259 -7.93 15.25 -1.52
N GLN A 260 -7.30 15.50 -2.68
CA GLN A 260 -7.50 14.67 -3.86
C GLN A 260 -7.10 13.22 -3.57
N VAL A 261 -5.99 13.03 -2.85
CA VAL A 261 -5.55 11.70 -2.42
C VAL A 261 -6.53 11.07 -1.44
N ALA A 262 -6.97 11.81 -0.41
CA ALA A 262 -7.94 11.30 0.57
C ALA A 262 -9.27 10.86 -0.06
N VAL A 263 -9.76 11.59 -1.07
CA VAL A 263 -10.96 11.20 -1.83
C VAL A 263 -10.72 9.92 -2.63
N LEU A 264 -9.56 9.81 -3.28
CA LEU A 264 -9.22 8.62 -4.07
C LEU A 264 -9.07 7.36 -3.19
N GLN A 265 -8.53 7.52 -1.98
CA GLN A 265 -8.47 6.45 -0.98
C GLN A 265 -9.87 5.94 -0.64
N GLN A 266 -10.80 6.84 -0.31
CA GLN A 266 -12.18 6.49 0.02
C GLN A 266 -12.90 5.80 -1.15
N SER A 267 -12.69 6.26 -2.38
CA SER A 267 -13.30 5.64 -3.57
C SER A 267 -12.68 4.30 -3.97
N GLY A 268 -11.44 4.02 -3.54
CA GLY A 268 -10.80 2.72 -3.75
C GLY A 268 -11.32 1.64 -2.81
N ASP A 269 -11.90 2.05 -1.68
CA ASP A 269 -12.52 1.18 -0.67
C ASP A 269 -14.02 0.94 -0.95
N GLU A 270 -14.67 1.81 -1.72
CA GLU A 270 -16.04 1.60 -2.19
C GLU A 270 -16.06 0.54 -3.31
N GLU A 271 -16.46 -0.68 -2.94
CA GLU A 271 -16.69 -1.79 -3.87
C GLU A 271 -17.57 -1.34 -5.05
N PRO A 272 -17.30 -1.81 -6.29
CA PRO A 272 -18.26 -1.63 -7.36
C PRO A 272 -19.53 -2.41 -7.00
N GLU A 273 -20.60 -1.69 -6.63
CA GLU A 273 -21.95 -2.25 -6.59
C GLU A 273 -22.27 -2.83 -7.98
N SER A 274 -22.26 -4.15 -8.08
CA SER A 274 -22.72 -4.92 -9.25
C SER A 274 -24.16 -5.37 -9.07
#